data_AF-A0A7C7HWQ4-F1
#
_entry.id   AF-A0A7C7HWQ4-F1
#
_cell.length_a   1.000
_cell.length_b   1.000
_cell.length_c   1.000
_cell.angle_alpha   90.00
_cell.angle_beta   90.00
_cell.angle_gamma   90.00
#
_symmetry.space_group_name_H-M   'P 1'
#
loop_
_entity.id
_entity.type
_entity.pdbx_description
1 polymer ?
#
loop_
_entity_poly.entity_id
_entity_poly.type
_entity_poly.pdbx_seq_one_letter_code
_entity_poly.pdbx_strand_id
1 'polypeptide(L)'
;SYVYIRKGEAWLKGAHIASYSHTGIEGHELVRDRKLLLHKKEISRIGSKLAEKGLTAVPTKLYFKGGLIKLEIGLAKGKKLYDKRESKKKRDVERDIKRAMSQR
;
A
#
# COMPACT_ATOMS: atom_id res chain seq x y z
N SER A 1 2.17 4.07 1.65
CA SER A 1 2.34 3.01 2.65
C SER A 1 3.11 1.84 2.05
N TYR A 2 3.90 1.14 2.86
CA TYR A 2 4.60 -0.09 2.46
C TYR A 2 4.64 -1.07 3.63
N VAL A 3 4.86 -2.35 3.33
CA VAL A 3 4.99 -3.41 4.33
C VAL A 3 6.46 -3.77 4.48
N TYR A 4 6.92 -3.90 5.73
CA TYR A 4 8.28 -4.32 6.05
C TYR A 4 8.25 -5.45 7.08
N ILE A 5 9.30 -6.26 7.10
CA ILE A 5 9.46 -7.36 8.06
C ILE A 5 10.58 -7.00 9.02
N ARG A 6 10.31 -7.08 10.32
CA ARG A 6 11.28 -6.80 11.39
C ARG A 6 11.14 -7.87 12.47
N LYS A 7 12.26 -8.49 12.85
CA LYS A 7 12.30 -9.53 13.91
C LYS A 7 11.27 -10.67 13.72
N GLY A 8 11.00 -11.06 12.48
CA GLY A 8 10.03 -12.13 12.17
C GLY A 8 8.56 -11.70 12.21
N GLU A 9 8.29 -10.40 12.27
CA GLU A 9 6.94 -9.84 12.27
C GLU A 9 6.76 -8.89 11.06
N ALA A 10 5.56 -8.89 10.48
CA ALA A 10 5.22 -7.99 9.38
C ALA A 10 4.53 -6.73 9.91
N TRP A 11 4.94 -5.57 9.40
CA TRP A 11 4.49 -4.26 9.84
C TRP A 11 4.09 -3.41 8.64
N LEU A 12 2.99 -2.70 8.77
CA LEU A 12 2.52 -1.71 7.80
C LEU A 12 2.96 -0.32 8.26
N LYS A 13 3.76 0.36 7.41
CA LYS A 13 4.24 1.72 7.65
C LYS A 13 3.54 2.73 6.76
N GLY A 14 3.27 3.92 7.33
CA GLY A 14 2.76 5.07 6.58
C GLY A 14 1.34 4.88 6.09
N ALA A 15 0.52 4.12 6.83
CA ALA A 15 -0.91 4.05 6.61
C ALA A 15 -1.58 5.19 7.36
N HIS A 16 -2.06 6.18 6.62
CA HIS A 16 -2.79 7.32 7.18
C HIS A 16 -4.25 6.92 7.39
N ILE A 17 -4.68 6.82 8.66
CA ILE A 17 -6.07 6.59 9.03
C ILE A 17 -6.57 7.85 9.72
N ALA A 18 -7.46 8.57 9.05
CA ALA A 18 -8.06 9.79 9.60
C ALA A 18 -8.66 9.52 10.98
N SER A 19 -8.36 10.41 11.93
CA SER A 19 -8.98 10.39 13.24
C SER A 19 -10.48 10.64 13.09
N TYR A 20 -11.29 9.91 13.85
CA TYR A 20 -12.72 10.09 13.82
C TYR A 20 -13.12 11.28 14.71
N SER A 21 -13.98 12.17 14.19
CA SER A 21 -14.31 13.44 14.84
C SER A 21 -15.04 13.29 16.18
N HIS A 22 -15.72 12.15 16.41
CA HIS A 22 -16.47 11.90 17.64
C HIS A 22 -15.74 10.96 18.61
N THR A 23 -14.41 10.87 18.55
CA THR A 23 -13.62 9.99 19.44
C THR A 23 -13.36 10.62 20.83
N GLY A 24 -13.71 11.89 21.04
CA GLY A 24 -13.40 12.61 22.29
C GLY A 24 -11.92 12.94 22.42
N ILE A 25 -11.35 12.79 23.62
CA ILE A 25 -9.96 13.14 23.94
C ILE A 25 -8.97 12.03 23.51
N GLU A 26 -9.41 10.78 23.49
CA GLU A 26 -8.56 9.62 23.13
C GLU A 26 -8.68 9.27 21.64
N GLY A 27 -7.99 10.03 20.79
CA GLY A 27 -7.83 9.69 19.38
C GLY A 27 -6.72 8.67 19.12
N HIS A 28 -6.78 7.95 18.00
CA HIS A 28 -5.62 7.17 17.52
C HIS A 28 -4.64 8.04 16.74
N GLU A 29 -3.35 7.72 16.85
CA GLU A 29 -2.32 8.34 16.01
C GLU A 29 -2.53 7.99 14.54
N LEU A 30 -2.59 9.03 13.69
CA LEU A 30 -2.95 8.94 12.27
C LEU A 30 -2.03 8.02 11.46
N VAL A 31 -0.73 8.00 11.76
CA VAL A 31 0.31 7.34 10.93
C VAL A 31 1.06 6.26 11.72
N ARG A 32 0.47 5.72 12.79
CA ARG A 32 1.12 4.67 13.59
C ARG A 32 1.46 3.43 12.75
N ASP A 33 2.58 2.79 13.09
CA ASP A 33 2.96 1.50 12.52
C ASP A 33 2.00 0.41 13.04
N ARG A 34 1.41 -0.36 12.12
CA ARG A 34 0.42 -1.40 12.48
C ARG A 34 0.98 -2.78 12.19
N LYS A 35 0.96 -3.64 13.20
CA LYS A 35 1.38 -5.04 13.07
C LYS A 35 0.36 -5.82 12.21
N LEU A 36 0.86 -6.64 11.29
CA LEU A 36 0.06 -7.50 10.43
C LEU A 36 0.03 -8.92 11.01
N LEU A 37 -1.16 -9.53 10.99
CA LEU A 37 -1.42 -10.87 11.53
C LEU A 37 -1.26 -11.94 10.43
N LEU A 38 -0.04 -12.06 9.90
CA LEU A 38 0.30 -13.08 8.90
C LEU A 38 0.80 -14.37 9.57
N HIS A 39 0.65 -15.51 8.89
CA HIS A 39 1.24 -16.76 9.38
C HIS A 39 2.76 -16.75 9.26
N LYS A 40 3.45 -17.46 10.17
CA LYS A 40 4.93 -17.56 10.20
C LYS A 40 5.53 -18.01 8.86
N LYS A 41 4.89 -18.97 8.17
CA LYS A 41 5.31 -19.45 6.84
C LYS A 41 5.22 -18.35 5.77
N GLU A 42 4.18 -17.52 5.82
CA GLU A 42 3.99 -16.42 4.88
C GLU A 42 5.01 -15.31 5.13
N ILE A 43 5.27 -14.97 6.39
CA ILE A 43 6.28 -13.97 6.77
C ILE A 43 7.66 -14.41 6.27
N SER A 44 8.03 -15.67 6.45
CA SER A 44 9.30 -16.20 5.94
C SER A 44 9.36 -16.10 4.40
N ARG A 45 8.31 -16.52 3.69
CA ARG A 45 8.25 -16.45 2.22
C ARG A 45 8.36 -15.02 1.68
N ILE A 46 7.65 -14.07 2.30
CA ILE A 46 7.69 -12.66 1.92
C ILE A 46 9.04 -12.06 2.28
N GLY A 47 9.61 -12.43 3.43
CA GLY A 47 10.93 -11.99 3.89
C GLY A 47 12.03 -12.36 2.91
N SER A 48 12.07 -13.62 2.44
CA SER A 48 13.04 -14.06 1.43
C SER A 48 12.89 -13.27 0.13
N LYS A 49 11.65 -13.03 -0.34
CA LYS A 49 11.40 -12.25 -1.55
C LYS A 49 11.70 -10.76 -1.40
N LEU A 50 11.54 -10.20 -0.20
CA LEU A 50 11.91 -8.80 0.07
C LEU A 50 13.44 -8.62 0.16
N ALA A 51 14.16 -9.66 0.56
CA ALA A 51 15.62 -9.66 0.56
C ALA A 51 16.20 -9.72 -0.87
N GLU A 52 15.47 -10.30 -1.83
CA GLU A 52 15.82 -10.22 -3.25
C GLU A 52 15.82 -8.77 -3.73
N LYS A 53 16.92 -8.36 -4.39
CA LYS A 53 17.17 -6.96 -4.77
C LYS A 53 16.01 -6.35 -5.57
N GLY A 54 15.38 -5.33 -4.98
CA GLY A 54 14.49 -4.40 -5.67
C GLY A 54 13.00 -4.77 -5.63
N LEU A 55 12.61 -5.77 -4.85
CA LEU A 55 11.20 -6.03 -4.55
C LEU A 55 10.75 -5.23 -3.30
N THR A 56 9.49 -4.81 -3.30
CA THR A 56 8.87 -4.10 -2.20
C THR A 56 7.45 -4.60 -2.04
N ALA A 57 7.02 -4.79 -0.79
CA ALA A 57 5.68 -5.20 -0.46
C ALA A 57 4.80 -3.96 -0.29
N VAL A 58 3.75 -3.87 -1.10
CA VAL A 58 2.83 -2.73 -1.14
C VAL A 58 1.40 -3.20 -0.90
N PRO A 59 0.59 -2.44 -0.13
CA PRO A 59 -0.83 -2.74 0.01
C PRO A 59 -1.54 -2.46 -1.32
N THR A 60 -2.33 -3.42 -1.81
CA THR A 60 -3.13 -3.28 -3.03
C THR A 60 -4.57 -2.91 -2.72
N LYS A 61 -5.17 -3.59 -1.73
CA LYS A 61 -6.57 -3.40 -1.34
C LYS A 61 -6.77 -3.58 0.16
N LEU A 62 -7.77 -2.88 0.68
CA LEU A 62 -8.35 -3.12 2.00
C LEU A 62 -9.77 -3.59 1.80
N TYR A 63 -10.17 -4.65 2.48
CA TYR A 63 -11.51 -5.21 2.36
C TYR A 63 -12.02 -5.73 3.71
N PHE A 64 -13.33 -5.68 3.91
CA PHE A 64 -13.98 -6.21 5.09
C PHE A 64 -14.27 -7.70 4.90
N LYS A 65 -13.95 -8.51 5.91
CA LYS A 65 -14.31 -9.93 5.95
C LYS A 65 -14.52 -10.37 7.39
N GLY A 66 -15.75 -10.77 7.72
CA GLY A 66 -16.10 -11.26 9.06
C GLY A 66 -15.85 -10.23 10.16
N GLY A 67 -16.26 -8.97 9.96
CA GLY A 67 -16.07 -7.89 10.92
C GLY A 67 -14.62 -7.37 11.05
N LEU A 68 -13.66 -7.96 10.33
CA LEU A 68 -12.26 -7.55 10.33
C LEU A 68 -11.91 -6.87 9.01
N ILE A 69 -10.99 -5.91 9.08
CA ILE A 69 -10.34 -5.33 7.90
C ILE A 69 -9.15 -6.21 7.53
N LYS A 70 -9.17 -6.74 6.32
CA LYS A 70 -8.06 -7.48 5.72
C LYS A 70 -7.33 -6.60 4.72
N LEU A 71 -6.01 -6.75 4.70
CA LEU A 71 -5.12 -6.04 3.80
C LEU A 71 -4.52 -7.04 2.81
N GLU A 72 -4.71 -6.75 1.52
CA GLU A 72 -4.10 -7.49 0.44
C GLU A 72 -2.73 -6.86 0.10
N ILE A 73 -1.69 -7.70 0.00
CA ILE A 73 -0.30 -7.28 -0.20
C ILE A 73 0.19 -7.81 -1.55
N GLY A 74 0.71 -6.91 -2.39
CA GLY A 74 1.42 -7.26 -3.62
C GLY A 74 2.92 -7.08 -3.46
N LEU A 75 3.71 -7.97 -4.04
CA LEU A 75 5.14 -7.76 -4.25
C LEU A 75 5.33 -7.07 -5.59
N ALA A 76 5.95 -5.89 -5.56
CA ALA A 76 6.18 -5.09 -6.75
C ALA A 76 7.64 -4.63 -6.83
N LYS A 77 8.11 -4.44 -8.05
CA LYS A 77 9.40 -3.79 -8.33
C LYS A 77 9.13 -2.36 -8.79
N GLY A 78 9.88 -1.41 -8.24
CA GLY A 78 9.79 -0.02 -8.69
C GLY A 78 10.15 0.12 -10.17
N LYS A 79 9.33 0.82 -10.96
CA LYS A 79 9.66 1.19 -12.35
C LYS A 79 10.90 2.08 -12.38
N LYS A 80 11.75 1.92 -13.41
CA LYS A 80 12.91 2.81 -13.63
C LYS A 80 12.43 4.23 -13.95
N LEU A 81 13.28 5.23 -13.73
CA LEU A 81 12.95 6.65 -13.94
C LEU A 81 12.50 6.94 -15.38
N TYR A 82 13.13 6.29 -16.36
CA TYR A 82 12.76 6.40 -17.78
C TYR A 82 11.32 5.91 -18.02
N ASP A 83 10.98 4.69 -17.56
CA ASP A 83 9.62 4.12 -17.67
C ASP A 83 8.56 4.98 -16.98
N LYS A 84 8.92 5.66 -15.88
CA LYS A 84 8.03 6.58 -15.17
C LYS A 84 7.68 7.81 -16.02
N ARG A 85 8.60 8.33 -16.82
CA ARG A 85 8.34 9.50 -17.67
C ARG A 85 7.36 9.16 -18.79
N GLU A 86 7.57 8.03 -19.47
CA GLU A 86 6.68 7.59 -20.56
C GLU A 86 5.26 7.29 -20.05
N SER A 87 5.17 6.56 -18.93
CA SER A 87 3.86 6.25 -18.33
C SER A 87 3.12 7.46 -17.79
N LYS A 88 3.83 8.48 -17.27
CA LYS A 88 3.21 9.77 -16.89
C LYS A 88 2.65 10.49 -18.11
N LYS A 89 3.44 10.64 -19.18
CA LYS A 89 2.99 11.25 -20.44
C LYS A 89 1.73 10.58 -20.99
N LYS A 90 1.73 9.24 -21.11
CA LYS A 90 0.56 8.48 -21.58
C LYS A 90 -0.68 8.73 -20.71
N ARG A 91 -0.53 8.74 -19.38
CA ARG A 91 -1.64 8.96 -18.44
C ARG A 91 -2.20 10.37 -18.51
N ASP A 92 -1.35 11.37 -18.71
CA ASP A 92 -1.80 12.76 -18.85
C ASP A 92 -2.56 12.95 -20.18
N VAL A 93 -2.05 12.39 -21.29
CA VAL A 93 -2.74 12.39 -22.58
C VAL A 93 -4.11 11.69 -22.50
N GLU A 94 -4.21 10.51 -21.89
CA GLU A 94 -5.50 9.82 -21.69
C GLU A 94 -6.49 10.65 -20.86
N ARG A 95 -5.99 11.38 -19.85
CA ARG A 95 -6.82 12.22 -18.99
C ARG A 95 -7.38 13.42 -19.77
N ASP A 96 -6.57 14.03 -20.63
CA ASP A 96 -6.99 15.17 -21.44
C ASP A 96 -8.00 14.75 -22.52
N ILE A 97 -7.80 13.59 -23.17
CA ILE A 97 -8.77 13.00 -24.10
C ILE A 97 -10.10 12.73 -23.39
N LYS A 98 -10.09 12.13 -22.19
CA LYS A 98 -11.31 11.89 -21.40
C LYS A 98 -12.04 13.18 -21.04
N ARG A 99 -11.32 14.24 -20.68
CA ARG A 99 -11.92 15.55 -20.38
C ARG A 99 -12.56 16.18 -21.61
N ALA A 100 -11.88 16.14 -22.76
CA ALA A 100 -12.43 16.65 -24.01
C ALA A 100 -13.69 15.88 -24.47
N MET A 101 -13.73 14.56 -24.28
CA MET A 101 -14.90 13.73 -24.59
C MET A 101 -16.07 13.94 -23.63
N SER A 102 -15.81 14.37 -22.38
CA SER A 102 -16.86 14.61 -21.38
C SER A 102 -17.47 16.02 -21.44
N GLN A 103 -16.87 16.96 -22.17
CA GLN A 103 -17.38 18.32 -22.39
C GLN A 103 -18.18 18.49 -23.68
N ARG A 104 -18.39 17.41 -24.44
CA ARG A 104 -19.37 17.32 -25.53
C ARG A 104 -20.62 16.62 -25.02
#